data_AF-A0A1I7Z025-F1
#
_entry.id   AF-A0A1I7Z025-F1
#
_cell.length_a   1.000
_cell.length_b   1.000
_cell.length_c   1.000
_cell.angle_alpha   90.00
_cell.angle_beta   90.00
_cell.angle_gamma   90.00
#
_symmetry.space_group_name_H-M   'P 1'
#
loop_
_entity.id
_entity.type
_entity.pdbx_description
1 polymer ?
#
loop_
_entity_poly.entity_id
_entity_poly.type
_entity_poly.pdbx_seq_one_letter_code
_entity_poly.pdbx_strand_id
1 'polypeptide(L)'
;MADAPSTSSGVTSSSPSFVEPPLFSVVPLNTCPHLDQVRDVPSSGIDARVKCTTCDNVGENWICLTCYSVNCGRHVNGHAVQHFLGSNHAMSLSLADLSVWCYECEAYIHNDILTPAKRAAHISKFGCDIGE
;
A
#
# COMPACT_ATOMS: atom_id res chain seq x y z
N MET A 1 69.35 16.73 18.85
CA MET A 1 68.72 15.64 19.61
C MET A 1 67.38 16.16 20.12
N ALA A 2 66.33 15.36 19.90
CA ALA A 2 64.95 15.46 20.39
C ALA A 2 64.01 16.44 19.65
N ASP A 3 63.25 15.85 18.71
CA ASP A 3 61.91 16.25 18.28
C ASP A 3 60.92 16.40 19.44
N ALA A 4 59.96 17.30 19.29
CA ALA A 4 58.68 17.27 20.01
C ALA A 4 57.54 17.50 18.99
N PRO A 5 56.55 16.60 18.89
CA PRO A 5 55.47 16.75 17.91
C PRO A 5 54.36 17.62 18.50
N SER A 6 53.94 18.65 17.75
CA SER A 6 52.69 19.35 18.01
C SER A 6 51.57 18.61 17.29
N THR A 7 50.80 17.82 18.04
CA THR A 7 49.65 17.07 17.52
C THR A 7 48.54 18.04 17.14
N SER A 8 48.35 18.27 15.84
CA SER A 8 47.15 18.94 15.32
C SER A 8 45.97 17.98 15.41
N SER A 9 44.98 18.35 16.23
CA SER A 9 43.69 17.67 16.31
C SER A 9 42.96 17.76 14.97
N GLY A 10 43.00 16.68 14.18
CA GLY A 10 42.11 16.48 13.04
C GLY A 10 40.76 16.00 13.54
N VAL A 11 39.81 16.92 13.72
CA VAL A 11 38.40 16.54 13.86
C VAL A 11 37.88 16.14 12.48
N THR A 12 37.97 14.85 12.14
CA THR A 12 37.24 14.32 10.98
C THR A 12 35.77 14.21 11.38
N SER A 13 35.00 15.27 11.17
CA SER A 13 33.55 15.20 11.24
C SER A 13 33.07 14.40 10.02
N SER A 14 33.01 13.08 10.16
CA SER A 14 32.31 12.23 9.20
C SER A 14 30.81 12.49 9.37
N SER A 15 30.30 13.50 8.66
CA SER A 15 28.87 13.71 8.51
C SER A 15 28.26 12.43 7.93
N PRO A 16 27.23 11.84 8.56
CA PRO A 16 26.55 10.70 7.98
C PRO A 16 25.95 11.15 6.65
N SER A 17 26.17 10.38 5.60
CA SER A 17 25.56 10.58 4.29
C SER A 17 24.04 10.52 4.46
N PHE A 18 23.40 11.67 4.52
CA PHE A 18 21.95 11.76 4.44
C PHE A 18 21.55 11.30 3.04
N VAL A 19 20.92 10.13 2.97
CA VAL A 19 20.21 9.72 1.77
C VAL A 19 18.96 10.59 1.73
N GLU A 20 18.91 11.54 0.79
CA GLU A 20 17.70 12.35 0.62
C GLU A 20 16.53 11.42 0.32
N PRO A 21 15.44 11.49 1.10
CA PRO A 21 14.29 10.66 0.84
C PRO A 21 13.72 11.01 -0.54
N PRO A 22 13.30 10.00 -1.34
CA PRO A 22 12.69 10.24 -2.63
C PRO A 22 11.47 11.16 -2.49
N LEU A 23 11.37 12.15 -3.39
CA LEU A 23 10.32 13.17 -3.38
C LEU A 23 9.00 12.59 -3.92
N PHE A 24 8.26 11.88 -3.06
CA PHE A 24 6.89 11.46 -3.34
C PHE A 24 5.90 12.42 -2.67
N SER A 25 4.81 12.77 -3.36
CA SER A 25 3.71 13.54 -2.76
C SER A 25 3.00 12.77 -1.64
N VAL A 26 3.12 11.44 -1.62
CA VAL A 26 2.61 10.55 -0.58
C VAL A 26 3.55 9.36 -0.40
N VAL A 27 3.94 9.06 0.84
CA VAL A 27 4.75 7.88 1.19
C VAL A 27 3.85 6.89 1.96
N PRO A 28 3.62 5.67 1.45
CA PRO A 28 2.84 4.67 2.17
C PRO A 28 3.50 4.27 3.50
N LEU A 29 2.70 4.06 4.53
CA LEU A 29 3.17 3.48 5.78
C LEU A 29 3.54 2.02 5.57
N ASN A 30 4.65 1.59 6.18
CA ASN A 30 5.12 0.21 6.08
C ASN A 30 4.48 -0.74 7.11
N THR A 31 3.77 -0.19 8.09
CA THR A 31 3.14 -0.88 9.20
C THR A 31 1.75 -0.30 9.45
N CYS A 32 0.83 -1.14 9.91
CA CYS A 32 -0.52 -0.75 10.26
C CYS A 32 -1.05 -1.76 11.29
N PRO A 33 -1.71 -1.31 12.39
CA PRO A 33 -2.25 -2.23 13.40
C PRO A 33 -3.38 -3.12 12.85
N HIS A 34 -3.91 -2.81 11.67
CA HIS A 34 -5.00 -3.54 11.03
C HIS A 34 -4.53 -4.61 10.02
N LEU A 35 -3.22 -4.83 9.88
CA LEU A 35 -2.67 -5.88 8.98
C LEU A 35 -3.19 -7.29 9.29
N ASP A 36 -3.61 -7.53 10.53
CA ASP A 36 -4.22 -8.78 11.00
C ASP A 36 -5.61 -9.04 10.38
N GLN A 37 -6.28 -8.03 9.85
CA GLN A 37 -7.57 -8.17 9.16
C GLN A 37 -7.43 -8.66 7.71
N VAL A 38 -6.22 -8.69 7.16
CA VAL A 38 -5.97 -9.18 5.80
C VAL A 38 -6.16 -10.68 5.77
N ARG A 39 -6.96 -11.16 4.81
CA ARG A 39 -7.22 -12.59 4.60
C ARG A 39 -6.53 -13.07 3.32
N ASP A 40 -6.27 -14.37 3.25
CA ASP A 40 -5.70 -15.01 2.06
C ASP A 40 -6.54 -14.72 0.81
N VAL A 41 -5.85 -14.60 -0.32
CA VAL A 41 -6.51 -14.41 -1.62
C VAL A 41 -7.39 -15.63 -1.90
N PRO A 42 -8.68 -15.44 -2.25
CA PRO A 42 -9.58 -16.55 -2.60
C PRO A 42 -8.99 -17.38 -3.74
N SER A 43 -9.33 -18.67 -3.80
CA SER A 43 -8.89 -19.55 -4.89
C SER A 43 -9.35 -19.09 -6.28
N SER A 44 -10.42 -18.29 -6.35
CA SER A 44 -10.89 -17.63 -7.56
C SER A 44 -10.01 -16.46 -8.02
N GLY A 45 -9.03 -16.03 -7.22
CA GLY A 45 -8.20 -14.85 -7.47
C GLY A 45 -8.94 -13.53 -7.24
N ILE A 46 -8.39 -12.46 -7.81
CA ILE A 46 -8.99 -11.11 -7.85
C ILE A 46 -9.23 -10.76 -9.32
N ASP A 47 -10.45 -10.31 -9.65
CA ASP A 47 -10.77 -9.72 -10.95
C ASP A 47 -10.63 -8.20 -10.89
N ALA A 48 -9.63 -7.65 -11.59
CA ALA A 48 -9.37 -6.22 -11.62
C ALA A 48 -10.39 -5.39 -12.43
N ARG A 49 -11.37 -6.05 -13.10
CA ARG A 49 -12.41 -5.41 -13.94
C ARG A 49 -13.81 -5.57 -13.34
N VAL A 50 -13.92 -6.18 -12.17
CA VAL A 50 -15.20 -6.47 -11.53
C VAL A 50 -15.93 -5.18 -11.13
N LYS A 51 -17.26 -5.22 -11.23
CA LYS A 51 -18.16 -4.10 -10.93
C LYS A 51 -18.34 -3.89 -9.44
N CYS A 52 -18.70 -2.67 -9.06
CA CYS A 52 -19.19 -2.37 -7.72
C CYS A 52 -20.46 -3.19 -7.44
N THR A 53 -20.47 -3.89 -6.30
CA THR A 53 -21.58 -4.75 -5.88
C THR A 53 -22.89 -4.00 -5.60
N THR A 54 -22.83 -2.68 -5.41
CA THR A 54 -24.01 -1.85 -5.07
C THR A 54 -24.57 -1.06 -6.25
N CYS A 55 -23.73 -0.55 -7.16
CA CYS A 55 -24.18 0.36 -8.23
C CYS A 55 -23.61 0.05 -9.62
N ASP A 56 -23.07 -1.15 -9.84
CA ASP A 56 -22.59 -1.65 -11.14
C ASP A 56 -21.47 -0.86 -11.82
N ASN A 57 -20.92 0.17 -11.15
CA ASN A 57 -19.81 0.96 -11.64
C ASN A 57 -18.57 0.10 -11.95
N VAL A 58 -17.84 0.44 -13.01
CA VAL A 58 -16.68 -0.34 -13.53
C VAL A 58 -15.31 0.34 -13.33
N GLY A 59 -15.28 1.63 -12.96
CA GLY A 59 -14.03 2.39 -12.77
C GLY A 59 -13.78 2.75 -11.30
N GLU A 60 -12.55 3.03 -10.88
CA GLU A 60 -12.29 3.47 -9.48
C GLU A 60 -12.86 2.52 -8.40
N ASN A 61 -12.91 1.22 -8.68
CA ASN A 61 -13.39 0.22 -7.73
C ASN A 61 -12.28 -0.25 -6.78
N TRP A 62 -12.68 -0.58 -5.56
CA TRP A 62 -11.83 -1.02 -4.46
C TRP A 62 -12.33 -2.37 -3.96
N ILE A 63 -11.43 -3.31 -3.73
CA ILE A 63 -11.73 -4.63 -3.17
C ILE A 63 -11.29 -4.70 -1.71
N CYS A 64 -12.20 -5.11 -0.83
CA CYS A 64 -11.93 -5.28 0.59
C CYS A 64 -10.94 -6.44 0.81
N LEU A 65 -9.90 -6.24 1.61
CA LEU A 65 -8.87 -7.27 1.87
C LEU A 65 -9.24 -8.26 3.00
N THR A 66 -10.42 -8.11 3.60
CA THR A 66 -10.95 -9.02 4.61
C THR A 66 -12.00 -9.96 4.04
N CYS A 67 -12.93 -9.46 3.22
CA CYS A 67 -14.03 -10.25 2.66
C CYS A 67 -14.12 -10.25 1.14
N TYR A 68 -13.22 -9.56 0.44
CA TYR A 68 -13.18 -9.52 -1.03
C TYR A 68 -14.44 -8.94 -1.70
N SER A 69 -15.30 -8.23 -0.97
CA SER A 69 -16.37 -7.40 -1.53
C SER A 69 -15.81 -6.22 -2.33
N VAL A 70 -16.41 -5.91 -3.47
CA VAL A 70 -15.96 -4.85 -4.38
C VAL A 70 -16.94 -3.68 -4.35
N ASN A 71 -16.40 -2.49 -4.12
CA ASN A 71 -17.18 -1.28 -3.97
C ASN A 71 -16.50 -0.09 -4.65
N CYS A 72 -17.28 0.84 -5.20
CA CYS A 72 -16.72 2.02 -5.87
C CYS A 72 -16.11 3.00 -4.85
N GLY A 73 -15.06 3.70 -5.28
CA GLY A 73 -14.31 4.66 -4.46
C GLY A 73 -15.12 5.91 -4.10
N ARG A 74 -14.53 6.73 -3.22
CA ARG A 74 -15.14 7.96 -2.68
C ARG A 74 -15.52 9.01 -3.72
N HIS A 75 -14.80 9.07 -4.84
CA HIS A 75 -15.06 10.03 -5.91
C HIS A 75 -16.15 9.55 -6.90
N VAL A 76 -16.70 8.34 -6.68
CA VAL A 76 -17.84 7.81 -7.44
C VAL A 76 -19.11 7.92 -6.58
N ASN A 77 -19.43 6.90 -5.78
CA ASN A 77 -20.56 6.92 -4.82
C ASN A 77 -20.12 6.58 -3.38
N GLY A 78 -18.84 6.29 -3.15
CA GLY A 78 -18.33 6.04 -1.80
C GLY A 78 -18.76 4.73 -1.14
N HIS A 79 -19.26 3.75 -1.90
CA HIS A 79 -19.65 2.44 -1.36
C HIS A 79 -18.49 1.74 -0.63
N ALA A 80 -17.23 1.98 -0.99
CA ALA A 80 -16.11 1.37 -0.28
C ALA A 80 -15.94 1.91 1.15
N VAL A 81 -16.20 3.21 1.35
CA VAL A 81 -16.24 3.83 2.68
C VAL A 81 -17.47 3.35 3.45
N GLN A 82 -18.63 3.27 2.80
CA GLN A 82 -19.85 2.73 3.43
C GLN A 82 -19.67 1.28 3.86
N HIS A 83 -19.01 0.46 3.02
CA HIS A 83 -18.64 -0.91 3.35
C HIS A 83 -17.75 -0.98 4.59
N PHE A 84 -16.71 -0.14 4.68
CA PHE A 84 -15.89 -0.03 5.88
C PHE A 84 -16.73 0.32 7.12
N LEU A 85 -17.56 1.37 7.05
CA LEU A 85 -18.41 1.80 8.17
C LEU A 85 -19.40 0.73 8.64
N GLY A 86 -19.90 -0.13 7.72
CA GLY A 86 -20.86 -1.18 8.05
C GLY A 86 -20.24 -2.52 8.49
N SER A 87 -18.98 -2.78 8.14
CA SER A 87 -18.32 -4.09 8.38
C SER A 87 -17.10 -4.02 9.31
N ASN A 88 -16.56 -2.83 9.54
CA ASN A 88 -15.30 -2.60 10.22
C ASN A 88 -14.08 -3.28 9.55
N HIS A 89 -14.16 -3.55 8.24
CA HIS A 89 -13.03 -4.05 7.47
C HIS A 89 -12.13 -2.88 7.04
N ALA A 90 -10.99 -2.75 7.70
CA ALA A 90 -10.20 -1.52 7.68
C ALA A 90 -9.45 -1.25 6.38
N MET A 91 -9.25 -2.25 5.50
CA MET A 91 -8.41 -2.09 4.31
C MET A 91 -9.06 -2.50 3.01
N SER A 92 -8.74 -1.77 1.95
CA SER A 92 -9.11 -2.11 0.58
C SER A 92 -7.97 -1.85 -0.40
N LEU A 93 -7.87 -2.71 -1.41
CA LEU A 93 -6.97 -2.56 -2.55
C LEU A 93 -7.72 -1.84 -3.70
N SER A 94 -7.13 -0.80 -4.25
CA SER A 94 -7.60 -0.14 -5.47
C SER A 94 -7.36 -1.03 -6.68
N LEU A 95 -8.40 -1.26 -7.48
CA LEU A 95 -8.27 -1.96 -8.77
C LEU A 95 -7.78 -1.02 -9.89
N ALA A 96 -7.74 0.29 -9.65
CA ALA A 96 -7.24 1.28 -10.60
C ALA A 96 -5.70 1.27 -10.67
N ASP A 97 -5.03 1.29 -9.53
CA ASP A 97 -3.59 1.49 -9.40
C ASP A 97 -2.87 0.52 -8.43
N LEU A 98 -3.60 -0.46 -7.87
CA LEU A 98 -3.08 -1.49 -6.95
C LEU A 98 -2.51 -0.93 -5.63
N SER A 99 -2.82 0.33 -5.30
CA SER A 99 -2.56 0.90 -3.98
C SER A 99 -3.48 0.26 -2.92
N VAL A 100 -3.05 0.22 -1.66
CA VAL A 100 -3.88 -0.26 -0.53
C VAL A 100 -4.11 0.91 0.40
N TRP A 101 -5.38 1.15 0.74
CA TRP A 101 -5.80 2.17 1.68
C TRP A 101 -6.29 1.52 2.97
N CYS A 102 -5.88 2.06 4.11
CA CYS A 102 -6.48 1.78 5.41
C CYS A 102 -7.39 2.94 5.82
N TYR A 103 -8.67 2.67 6.01
CA TYR A 103 -9.67 3.68 6.38
C TYR A 103 -9.46 4.22 7.79
N GLU A 104 -9.08 3.36 8.75
CA GLU A 104 -8.85 3.77 10.14
C GLU A 104 -7.57 4.59 10.32
N CYS A 105 -6.52 4.28 9.55
CA CYS A 105 -5.26 5.03 9.62
C CYS A 105 -5.23 6.24 8.69
N GLU A 106 -6.25 6.40 7.84
CA GLU A 106 -6.31 7.40 6.77
C GLU A 106 -5.02 7.48 5.94
N ALA A 107 -4.45 6.33 5.61
CA ALA A 107 -3.15 6.22 4.98
C ALA A 107 -3.07 5.09 3.96
N TYR A 108 -2.20 5.28 2.95
CA TYR A 108 -1.78 4.18 2.10
C TYR A 108 -0.82 3.26 2.85
N ILE A 109 -0.99 1.95 2.66
CA ILE A 109 -0.18 0.93 3.32
C ILE A 109 0.60 0.12 2.28
N HIS A 110 1.87 -0.11 2.57
CA HIS A 110 2.73 -1.03 1.83
C HIS A 110 3.37 -2.01 2.81
N ASN A 111 3.07 -3.30 2.69
CA ASN A 111 3.62 -4.34 3.56
C ASN A 111 3.64 -5.67 2.80
N ASP A 112 4.56 -6.57 3.13
CA ASP A 112 4.72 -7.87 2.46
C ASP A 112 3.46 -8.74 2.55
N ILE A 113 2.67 -8.62 3.63
CA ILE A 113 1.36 -9.29 3.76
C ILE A 113 0.40 -8.94 2.60
N LEU A 114 0.57 -7.77 1.98
CA LEU A 114 -0.29 -7.29 0.89
C LEU A 114 0.17 -7.78 -0.49
N THR A 115 1.39 -8.31 -0.60
CA THR A 115 1.99 -8.76 -1.85
C THR A 115 1.15 -9.81 -2.58
N PRO A 116 0.59 -10.85 -1.93
CA PRO A 116 -0.26 -11.82 -2.60
C PRO A 116 -1.48 -11.19 -3.29
N ALA A 117 -2.18 -10.28 -2.61
CA ALA A 117 -3.35 -9.59 -3.17
C ALA A 117 -2.97 -8.64 -4.31
N LYS A 118 -1.89 -7.87 -4.15
CA LYS A 118 -1.36 -6.99 -5.21
C LYS A 118 -0.96 -7.77 -6.46
N ARG A 119 -0.27 -8.91 -6.29
CA ARG A 119 0.15 -9.78 -7.38
C ARG A 119 -1.05 -10.40 -8.11
N ALA A 120 -2.03 -10.91 -7.38
CA ALA A 120 -3.25 -11.47 -7.97
C ALA A 120 -4.01 -10.42 -8.80
N ALA A 121 -4.17 -9.20 -8.29
CA ALA A 121 -4.77 -8.10 -9.02
C ALA A 121 -3.92 -7.63 -10.21
N HIS A 122 -2.59 -7.62 -10.08
CA HIS A 122 -1.67 -7.28 -11.18
C HIS A 122 -1.80 -8.26 -12.35
N ILE A 123 -1.75 -9.56 -12.08
CA ILE A 123 -1.90 -10.60 -13.10
C ILE A 123 -3.25 -10.46 -13.80
N SER A 124 -4.34 -10.25 -13.05
CA SER A 124 -5.67 -10.01 -13.63
C SER A 124 -5.73 -8.76 -14.51
N LYS A 125 -5.07 -7.67 -14.08
CA LYS A 125 -5.13 -6.37 -14.75
C LYS A 125 -4.29 -6.33 -16.04
N PHE A 126 -3.08 -6.89 -15.99
CA PHE A 126 -2.06 -6.72 -17.03
C PHE A 126 -1.73 -8.00 -17.80
N GLY A 127 -2.13 -9.18 -17.30
CA GLY A 127 -1.87 -10.46 -17.96
C GLY A 127 -0.45 -10.99 -17.81
N CYS A 128 0.39 -10.35 -16.99
CA CYS A 128 1.75 -10.78 -16.66
C CYS A 128 2.02 -10.68 -15.15
N ASP A 129 3.05 -11.40 -14.70
CA ASP A 129 3.51 -11.31 -13.32
C ASP A 129 4.43 -10.10 -13.09
N ILE A 130 4.58 -9.67 -11.83
CA ILE A 130 5.51 -8.59 -11.47
C ILE A 130 6.94 -9.15 -11.55
N GLY A 131 7.67 -8.81 -12.61
CA GLY A 131 9.09 -9.17 -12.77
C GLY A 131 9.45 -9.96 -14.04
N GLU A 132 8.51 -10.16 -14.97
CA GLU A 132 8.80 -10.56 -16.37
C GLU A 132 9.04 -9.35 -17.27
#